data_AF-F4GPZ2-F1
#
_entry.id   AF-F4GPZ2-F1
#
_cell.length_a   1.000
_cell.length_b   1.000
_cell.length_c   1.000
_cell.angle_alpha   90.00
_cell.angle_beta   90.00
_cell.angle_gamma   90.00
#
_symmetry.space_group_name_H-M   'P 1'
#
loop_
_entity.id
_entity.type
_entity.pdbx_description
1 polymer ?
#
loop_
_entity_poly.entity_id
_entity_poly.type
_entity_poly.pdbx_seq_one_letter_code
_entity_poly.pdbx_strand_id
1 'polypeptide(L)'
;MMLRIGFCRRWIRRAAVGGALMLAAACSTTGNNFNTSAMSLLTPGVTTLDEASALMHAEPVDVYRQLNGAATARWAYKASLATDAVYFNRELWLAFDAGGRYSHIVKSVNIPRAHEFNNY
;
A
#
# COMPACT_ATOMS: atom_id res chain seq x y z
N MET A 1 59.07 22.53 12.12
CA MET A 1 58.17 22.05 11.06
C MET A 1 56.85 21.64 11.71
N MET A 2 55.91 22.58 11.87
CA MET A 2 54.59 22.35 12.50
C MET A 2 53.52 23.02 11.63
N LEU A 3 52.76 22.23 10.87
CA LEU A 3 51.40 22.50 10.40
C LEU A 3 51.01 21.30 9.52
N ARG A 4 50.03 20.44 9.84
CA ARG A 4 48.61 20.65 9.54
C ARG A 4 47.76 19.50 10.10
N ILE A 5 47.60 19.41 11.42
CA ILE A 5 46.68 18.42 12.04
C ILE A 5 45.20 18.85 11.88
N GLY A 6 44.93 20.14 11.63
CA GLY A 6 43.57 20.69 11.51
C GLY A 6 42.84 20.39 10.20
N PHE A 7 43.53 20.00 9.13
CA PHE A 7 42.91 19.70 7.84
C PHE A 7 42.19 18.34 7.88
N CYS A 8 42.78 17.32 8.49
CA CYS A 8 42.20 15.97 8.51
C CYS A 8 40.82 15.93 9.21
N ARG A 9 40.66 16.65 10.33
CA ARG A 9 39.44 16.64 11.15
C ARG A 9 38.25 17.36 10.51
N ARG A 10 38.50 18.40 9.69
CA ARG A 10 37.46 19.16 8.98
C ARG A 10 36.95 18.44 7.72
N TRP A 11 37.81 17.65 7.10
CA TRP A 11 37.47 16.82 5.95
C TRP A 11 36.71 15.55 6.37
N ILE A 12 37.09 14.93 7.49
CA ILE A 12 36.35 13.78 8.07
C ILE A 12 34.94 14.20 8.52
N ARG A 13 34.77 15.37 9.15
CA ARG A 13 33.44 15.89 9.53
C ARG A 13 32.54 16.17 8.31
N ARG A 14 33.11 16.61 7.18
CA ARG A 14 32.36 16.86 5.94
C ARG A 14 31.98 15.56 5.23
N ALA A 15 32.86 14.55 5.26
CA ALA A 15 32.56 13.21 4.75
C ALA A 15 31.45 12.52 5.56
N ALA A 16 31.44 12.69 6.89
CA ALA A 16 30.38 12.14 7.74
C ALA A 16 28.99 12.76 7.49
N VAL A 17 28.92 14.06 7.19
CA VAL A 17 27.66 14.75 6.85
C VAL A 17 27.22 14.43 5.41
N GLY A 18 28.15 14.27 4.47
CA GLY A 18 27.84 13.87 3.10
C GLY A 18 27.40 12.40 2.96
N GLY A 19 27.98 11.49 3.73
CA GLY A 19 27.65 10.05 3.70
C GLY A 19 26.25 9.73 4.23
N ALA A 20 25.73 10.50 5.19
CA ALA A 20 24.41 10.29 5.76
C ALA A 20 23.26 10.51 4.74
N LEU A 21 23.47 11.35 3.72
CA LEU A 21 22.47 11.61 2.67
C LEU A 21 22.42 10.50 1.62
N MET A 22 23.49 9.72 1.44
CA MET A 22 23.49 8.59 0.48
C MET A 22 22.87 7.30 1.05
N LEU A 23 22.83 7.15 2.38
CA LEU A 23 22.12 6.05 3.05
C LEU A 23 20.59 6.24 3.10
N ALA A 24 20.11 7.43 2.74
CA ALA A 24 18.69 7.73 2.61
C ALA A 24 18.11 7.39 1.21
N ALA A 25 18.85 6.64 0.38
CA ALA A 25 18.33 6.07 -0.87
C ALA A 25 17.22 5.06 -0.54
N ALA A 26 16.01 5.61 -0.51
CA ALA A 26 14.90 5.19 0.33
C ALA A 26 14.20 3.92 -0.17
N CYS A 27 14.12 2.90 0.69
CA CYS A 27 13.00 1.98 0.66
C CYS A 27 11.75 2.77 1.04
N SER A 28 10.80 2.94 0.13
CA SER A 28 9.51 3.54 0.44
C SER A 28 8.43 2.47 0.45
N THR A 29 7.68 2.35 1.54
CA THR A 29 6.45 1.56 1.61
C THR A 29 5.29 2.49 1.96
N THR A 30 4.13 2.29 1.34
CA THR A 30 2.93 3.10 1.57
C THR A 30 1.69 2.21 1.49
N GLY A 31 0.77 2.43 2.42
CA GLY A 31 -0.43 1.61 2.59
C GLY A 31 -0.16 0.33 3.39
N ASN A 32 -1.19 -0.51 3.52
CA ASN A 32 -1.12 -1.78 4.25
C ASN A 32 -1.03 -2.94 3.27
N ASN A 33 -0.13 -3.90 3.52
CA ASN A 33 -0.19 -5.15 2.79
C ASN A 33 -1.49 -5.88 3.16
N PHE A 34 -2.15 -6.50 2.18
CA PHE A 34 -3.44 -7.13 2.36
C PHE A 34 -3.50 -8.49 1.66
N ASN A 35 -4.23 -9.40 2.28
CA ASN A 35 -4.38 -10.78 1.83
C ASN A 35 -5.53 -10.89 0.82
N THR A 36 -5.24 -11.40 -0.38
CA THR A 36 -6.27 -11.65 -1.40
C THR A 36 -6.61 -13.13 -1.58
N SER A 37 -6.03 -14.03 -0.79
CA SER A 37 -6.31 -15.48 -0.88
C SER A 37 -7.75 -15.82 -0.49
N ALA A 38 -8.36 -14.99 0.35
CA ALA A 38 -9.73 -15.16 0.83
C ALA A 38 -10.77 -14.38 0.00
N MET A 39 -10.38 -13.81 -1.15
CA MET A 39 -11.31 -13.07 -2.02
C MET A 39 -12.47 -13.92 -2.53
N SER A 40 -12.28 -15.23 -2.69
CA SER A 40 -13.34 -16.16 -3.07
C SER A 40 -14.47 -16.28 -2.04
N LEU A 41 -14.26 -15.80 -0.82
CA LEU A 41 -15.25 -15.80 0.26
C LEU A 41 -16.10 -14.53 0.28
N LEU A 42 -15.75 -13.51 -0.51
CA LEU A 42 -16.58 -12.32 -0.68
C LEU A 42 -17.90 -12.72 -1.35
N THR A 43 -19.00 -12.56 -0.63
CA THR A 43 -20.34 -12.95 -1.08
C THR A 43 -21.18 -11.71 -1.32
N PRO A 44 -21.56 -11.42 -2.59
CA PRO A 44 -22.42 -10.27 -2.91
C PRO A 44 -23.72 -10.27 -2.11
N GLY A 45 -24.13 -9.11 -1.62
CA GLY A 45 -25.33 -8.91 -0.80
C GLY A 45 -25.21 -9.40 0.65
N VAL A 46 -24.10 -10.04 1.02
CA VAL A 46 -23.90 -10.63 2.35
C VAL A 46 -22.72 -10.00 3.07
N THR A 47 -21.53 -10.01 2.47
CA THR A 47 -20.30 -9.60 3.15
C THR A 47 -20.33 -8.12 3.52
N THR A 48 -20.08 -7.77 4.78
CA THR A 48 -19.96 -6.36 5.20
C THR A 48 -18.56 -5.82 4.94
N LEU A 49 -18.38 -4.50 5.10
CA LEU A 49 -17.06 -3.88 5.05
C LEU A 49 -16.14 -4.45 6.15
N ASP A 50 -16.63 -4.63 7.38
CA ASP A 50 -15.84 -5.17 8.49
C ASP A 50 -15.43 -6.63 8.22
N GLU A 51 -16.35 -7.44 7.69
CA GLU A 51 -16.04 -8.81 7.28
C GLU A 51 -15.03 -8.85 6.13
N ALA A 52 -15.14 -7.93 5.17
CA ALA A 52 -14.15 -7.79 4.10
C ALA A 52 -12.77 -7.39 4.66
N SER A 53 -12.69 -6.44 5.61
CA SER A 53 -11.44 -6.09 6.30
C SER A 53 -10.84 -7.30 7.02
N ALA A 54 -11.67 -8.09 7.70
CA ALA A 54 -11.25 -9.31 8.37
C ALA A 54 -10.71 -10.36 7.38
N LEU A 55 -11.41 -10.60 6.26
CA LEU A 55 -10.96 -11.51 5.19
C LEU A 55 -9.64 -11.05 4.56
N MET A 56 -9.44 -9.73 4.43
CA MET A 56 -8.22 -9.14 3.87
C MET A 56 -7.08 -9.06 4.90
N HIS A 57 -7.35 -9.34 6.17
CA HIS A 57 -6.43 -9.16 7.30
C HIS A 57 -5.85 -7.74 7.36
N ALA A 58 -6.61 -6.74 6.90
CA ALA A 58 -6.18 -5.36 6.80
C ALA A 58 -7.38 -4.44 6.63
N GLU A 59 -7.31 -3.24 7.22
CA GLU A 59 -8.27 -2.17 6.95
C GLU A 59 -8.01 -1.51 5.58
N PRO A 60 -9.05 -0.99 4.91
CA PRO A 60 -8.89 -0.22 3.70
C PRO A 60 -8.12 1.07 4.00
N VAL A 61 -7.30 1.50 3.05
CA VAL A 61 -6.57 2.76 3.12
C VAL A 61 -7.48 3.96 2.87
N ASP A 62 -8.58 3.77 2.12
CA ASP A 62 -9.59 4.79 1.85
C ASP A 62 -10.98 4.17 1.85
N VAL A 63 -11.98 4.91 2.35
CA VAL A 63 -13.41 4.57 2.22
C VAL A 63 -14.16 5.79 1.70
N TYR A 64 -14.63 5.73 0.46
CA TYR A 64 -15.40 6.77 -0.19
C TYR A 64 -16.90 6.52 0.00
N ARG A 65 -17.56 7.31 0.85
CA ARG A 65 -19.01 7.20 1.08
C ARG A 65 -19.78 8.13 0.14
N GLN A 66 -20.87 7.63 -0.42
CA GLN A 66 -21.78 8.35 -1.30
C GLN A 66 -23.04 8.82 -0.53
N LEU A 67 -23.72 9.85 -1.05
CA LEU A 67 -24.93 10.41 -0.43
C LEU A 67 -26.11 9.44 -0.37
N ASN A 68 -26.15 8.46 -1.28
CA ASN A 68 -27.16 7.40 -1.31
C ASN A 68 -26.90 6.28 -0.27
N GLY A 69 -25.86 6.42 0.56
CA GLY A 69 -25.45 5.42 1.56
C GLY A 69 -24.47 4.37 1.04
N ALA A 70 -24.28 4.24 -0.27
CA ALA A 70 -23.29 3.32 -0.84
C ALA A 70 -21.86 3.76 -0.49
N ALA A 71 -20.93 2.82 -0.56
CA ALA A 71 -19.53 3.10 -0.31
C ALA A 71 -18.59 2.35 -1.27
N THR A 72 -17.39 2.88 -1.43
CA THR A 72 -16.29 2.16 -2.10
C THR A 72 -15.10 2.16 -1.18
N ALA A 73 -14.63 0.97 -0.80
CA ALA A 73 -13.45 0.82 0.03
C ALA A 73 -12.26 0.38 -0.82
N ARG A 74 -11.09 0.93 -0.52
CA ARG A 74 -9.85 0.70 -1.26
C ARG A 74 -8.80 0.11 -0.33
N TRP A 75 -8.24 -1.02 -0.74
CA TRP A 75 -6.99 -1.55 -0.22
C TRP A 75 -5.88 -1.26 -1.22
N ALA A 76 -4.77 -0.70 -0.75
CA ALA A 76 -3.62 -0.40 -1.61
C ALA A 76 -2.32 -0.63 -0.84
N TYR A 77 -1.36 -1.24 -1.52
CA TYR A 77 -0.01 -1.46 -1.04
C TYR A 77 1.00 -1.12 -2.12
N LYS A 78 1.94 -0.23 -1.81
CA LYS A 78 3.05 0.13 -2.68
C LYS A 78 4.36 -0.03 -1.94
N ALA A 79 5.31 -0.74 -2.52
CA ALA A 79 6.68 -0.82 -2.03
C ALA A 79 7.66 -0.62 -3.19
N SER A 80 8.72 0.14 -2.95
CA SER A 80 9.74 0.43 -3.94
C SER A 80 11.13 0.38 -3.33
N LEU A 81 12.05 -0.29 -4.02
CA LEU A 81 13.46 -0.38 -3.67
C LEU A 81 14.26 0.37 -4.73
N ALA A 82 14.73 1.58 -4.38
CA ALA A 82 15.36 2.52 -5.31
C ALA A 82 16.61 1.98 -6.01
N THR A 83 17.32 1.02 -5.40
CA THR A 83 18.57 0.45 -5.91
C THR A 83 18.38 -0.65 -6.95
N ASP A 84 17.24 -1.36 -6.95
CA ASP A 84 17.00 -2.53 -7.81
C ASP A 84 15.80 -2.36 -8.77
N ALA A 85 15.18 -1.17 -8.82
CA ALA A 85 13.98 -0.90 -9.62
C ALA A 85 12.82 -1.89 -9.38
N VAL A 86 12.77 -2.51 -8.19
CA VAL A 86 11.69 -3.42 -7.82
C VAL A 86 10.51 -2.60 -7.33
N TYR A 87 9.42 -2.64 -8.09
CA TYR A 87 8.16 -1.98 -7.78
C TYR A 87 7.07 -3.01 -7.49
N PHE A 88 6.60 -3.05 -6.25
CA PHE A 88 5.38 -3.75 -5.89
C PHE A 88 4.25 -2.74 -5.76
N ASN A 89 3.18 -2.95 -6.52
CA ASN A 89 1.98 -2.14 -6.43
C ASN A 89 0.77 -3.07 -6.54
N ARG A 90 -0.10 -3.08 -5.54
CA ARG A 90 -1.35 -3.83 -5.54
C ARG A 90 -2.47 -2.94 -5.06
N GLU A 91 -3.59 -2.93 -5.78
CA GLU A 91 -4.79 -2.19 -5.37
C GLU A 91 -6.05 -3.04 -5.59
N LEU A 92 -6.98 -2.97 -4.65
CA LEU A 92 -8.30 -3.61 -4.74
C LEU A 92 -9.36 -2.61 -4.27
N TRP A 93 -10.39 -2.44 -5.07
CA TRP A 93 -11.50 -1.54 -4.80
C TRP A 93 -12.79 -2.35 -4.81
N LEU A 94 -13.51 -2.32 -3.69
CA LEU A 94 -14.77 -3.04 -3.50
C LEU A 94 -15.91 -2.05 -3.34
N ALA A 95 -17.01 -2.28 -4.07
CA ALA A 95 -18.25 -1.54 -3.88
C ALA A 95 -19.10 -2.19 -2.79
N PHE A 96 -19.72 -1.35 -1.97
CA PHE A 96 -20.72 -1.71 -0.99
C PHE A 96 -22.00 -0.93 -1.27
N ASP A 97 -23.14 -1.60 -1.20
CA ASP A 97 -24.45 -0.98 -1.40
C ASP A 97 -24.85 -0.06 -0.23
N ALA A 98 -26.03 0.55 -0.34
CA ALA A 98 -26.57 1.44 0.70
C ALA A 98 -26.86 0.72 2.04
N GLY A 99 -26.98 -0.61 2.02
CA GLY A 99 -27.09 -1.46 3.19
C GLY A 99 -25.75 -1.87 3.80
N GLY A 100 -24.63 -1.42 3.23
CA GLY A 100 -23.28 -1.75 3.68
C GLY A 100 -22.82 -3.15 3.26
N ARG A 101 -23.46 -3.77 2.27
CA ARG A 101 -23.13 -5.11 1.79
C ARG A 101 -22.31 -5.05 0.51
N TYR A 102 -21.31 -5.92 0.41
CA TYR A 102 -20.45 -6.07 -0.75
C TYR A 102 -21.30 -6.30 -2.00
N SER A 103 -20.98 -5.60 -3.08
CA SER A 103 -21.67 -5.71 -4.36
C SER A 103 -20.75 -6.36 -5.40
N HIS A 104 -19.66 -5.71 -5.75
CA HIS A 104 -18.74 -6.15 -6.81
C HIS A 104 -17.36 -5.49 -6.69
N ILE A 105 -16.40 -5.97 -7.47
CA ILE A 105 -15.08 -5.35 -7.60
C ILE A 105 -15.19 -4.15 -8.56
N VAL A 106 -14.87 -2.96 -8.07
CA VAL A 106 -14.86 -1.75 -8.91
C VAL A 106 -13.58 -1.71 -9.75
N LYS A 107 -12.45 -2.09 -9.14
CA LYS A 107 -11.13 -2.02 -9.76
C LYS A 107 -10.16 -2.97 -9.05
N SER A 108 -9.27 -3.58 -9.83
CA SER A 108 -8.14 -4.35 -9.32
C SER A 108 -6.86 -4.01 -10.08
N VAL A 109 -5.74 -3.91 -9.37
CA VAL A 109 -4.40 -3.70 -9.94
C VAL A 109 -3.46 -4.73 -9.35
N ASN A 110 -2.85 -5.56 -10.20
CA ASN A 110 -1.90 -6.63 -9.82
C ASN A 110 -2.44 -7.58 -8.72
N ILE A 111 -3.74 -7.83 -8.73
CA ILE A 111 -4.39 -8.81 -7.87
C ILE A 111 -4.54 -10.12 -8.65
N PRO A 112 -3.93 -11.23 -8.20
CA PRO A 112 -4.06 -12.52 -8.88
C PRO A 112 -5.53 -12.93 -9.01
N ARG A 113 -5.93 -13.37 -10.21
CA ARG A 113 -7.27 -13.92 -10.50
C ARG A 113 -8.45 -12.99 -10.19
N ALA A 114 -8.24 -11.68 -10.07
CA ALA A 114 -9.32 -10.74 -9.77
C ALA A 114 -10.51 -10.81 -10.75
N HIS A 115 -10.24 -11.12 -12.02
CA HIS A 115 -11.27 -11.26 -13.05
C HIS A 115 -12.23 -12.44 -12.80
N GLU A 116 -11.83 -13.46 -12.05
CA GLU A 116 -12.70 -14.60 -11.69
C GLU A 116 -13.80 -14.17 -10.69
N PHE A 117 -13.55 -13.11 -9.91
CA PHE A 117 -14.43 -12.62 -8.86
C PHE A 117 -15.31 -11.43 -9.27
N ASN A 118 -15.19 -10.97 -10.53
CA ASN A 118 -15.88 -9.78 -11.05
C ASN A 118 -17.12 -10.12 -11.91
N ASN A 119 -17.73 -11.30 -11.73
CA ASN A 119 -18.72 -11.85 -12.66
C ASN A 119 -20.19 -11.52 -12.32
N TYR A 120 -20.48 -10.33 -11.79
CA TYR A 120 -21.85 -9.83 -11.57
C TYR A 120 -21.99 -8.36 -11.94
#